data_AF-A0A362XAP9-F1
#
_entry.id   AF-A0A362XAP9-F1
#
_cell.length_a   1.000
_cell.length_b   1.000
_cell.length_c   1.000
_cell.angle_alpha   90.00
_cell.angle_beta   90.00
_cell.angle_gamma   90.00
#
_symmetry.space_group_name_H-M   'P 1'
#
loop_
_entity.id
_entity.type
_entity.pdbx_description
1 polymer ?
#
loop_
_entity_poly.entity_id
_entity_poly.type
_entity_poly.pdbx_seq_one_letter_code
_entity_poly.pdbx_strand_id
1 'polypeptide(L)' 'VAGYMNSHNRPLRDHLELDFPDRKRKPMSTPYGPYADDFSLQQHKYGPYQPIAEYYKEVYQMTKKK' A
#
# COMPACT_ATOMS: atom_id res chain seq x y z
N VAL A 1 -3.96 16.44 25.51
CA VAL A 1 -4.04 17.46 24.43
C VAL A 1 -3.54 16.94 23.07
N ALA A 2 -2.56 16.03 22.97
CA ALA A 2 -2.08 15.52 21.67
C ALA A 2 -3.07 14.65 20.85
N GLY A 3 -4.01 13.94 21.51
CA GLY A 3 -4.98 13.08 20.81
C GLY A 3 -5.98 13.84 19.93
N TYR A 4 -6.38 15.05 20.36
CA TYR A 4 -7.35 15.89 19.64
C TYR A 4 -6.80 16.40 18.30
N MET A 5 -5.51 16.76 18.26
CA MET A 5 -4.85 17.20 17.02
C MET A 5 -4.73 16.07 16.00
N ASN A 6 -4.57 14.83 16.45
CA ASN A 6 -4.44 13.65 15.58
C ASN A 6 -5.80 13.09 15.11
N SER A 7 -6.92 13.52 15.70
CA SER A 7 -8.27 13.10 15.26
C SER A 7 -8.82 13.91 14.08
N HIS A 8 -8.15 14.99 13.67
CA HIS A 8 -8.57 15.77 12.51
C HIS A 8 -8.15 15.10 11.20
N ASN A 9 -9.02 15.17 10.19
CA ASN A 9 -8.70 14.71 8.83
C ASN A 9 -7.51 15.50 8.29
N ARG A 10 -6.47 14.78 7.86
CA ARG A 10 -5.31 15.39 7.22
C ARG A 10 -5.60 15.57 5.73
N PRO A 11 -5.16 16.69 5.12
CA PRO A 11 -5.26 16.85 3.68
C PRO A 11 -4.51 15.70 2.99
N LEU A 12 -5.18 15.07 2.04
CA LEU A 12 -4.58 14.06 1.17
C LEU A 12 -3.73 14.79 0.13
N ARG A 13 -2.57 14.23 -0.21
CA ARG A 13 -1.75 14.76 -1.29
C ARG A 13 -2.44 14.47 -2.62
N ASP A 14 -2.46 15.43 -3.53
CA ASP A 14 -2.96 15.18 -4.88
C ASP A 14 -2.04 14.21 -5.64
N HIS A 15 -2.60 13.52 -6.64
CA HIS A 15 -1.88 12.62 -7.53
C HIS A 15 -1.09 11.50 -6.82
N LEU A 16 -1.69 10.85 -5.83
CA LEU A 16 -1.13 9.67 -5.15
C LEU A 16 -0.74 8.54 -6.11
N GLU A 17 -1.36 8.49 -7.29
CA GLU A 17 -1.00 7.52 -8.34
C GLU A 17 0.40 7.77 -8.94
N LEU A 18 0.90 9.01 -8.89
CA LEU A 18 2.22 9.39 -9.39
C LEU A 18 3.35 9.10 -8.39
N ASP A 19 3.03 8.78 -7.13
CA ASP A 19 4.05 8.50 -6.10
C ASP A 19 4.88 7.24 -6.46
N PHE A 20 4.29 6.34 -7.26
CA PHE A 20 4.94 5.12 -7.74
C PHE A 20 4.68 4.94 -9.25
N PRO A 21 5.57 5.47 -10.13
CA PRO A 21 5.43 5.29 -11.57
C PRO A 21 5.46 3.81 -11.97
N ASP A 22 6.24 3.00 -11.25
CA ASP A 22 6.16 1.54 -11.30
C ASP A 22 5.38 1.01 -10.10
N ARG A 23 4.15 0.57 -10.34
CA ARG A 23 3.25 -0.02 -9.33
C ARG A 23 3.84 -1.29 -8.69
N LYS A 24 4.74 -2.01 -9.38
CA LYS A 24 5.40 -3.20 -8.83
C LYS A 24 6.43 -2.84 -7.76
N ARG A 25 6.99 -1.62 -7.79
CA ARG A 25 7.94 -1.15 -6.77
C ARG A 25 7.26 -0.53 -5.56
N LYS A 26 5.96 -0.26 -5.65
CA LYS A 26 5.14 0.17 -4.50
C LYS A 26 5.21 -0.88 -3.38
N PRO A 27 5.46 -0.49 -2.11
CA PRO A 27 5.43 -1.40 -0.97
C PRO A 27 4.05 -2.04 -0.78
N MET A 28 4.00 -3.19 -0.12
CA MET A 28 2.72 -3.87 0.14
C MET A 28 1.90 -3.23 1.27
N SER A 29 2.50 -2.39 2.11
CA SER A 29 1.83 -1.70 3.23
C SER A 29 1.26 -0.32 2.90
N THR A 30 1.43 0.16 1.67
CA THR A 30 0.86 1.45 1.28
C THR A 30 -0.67 1.39 1.39
N PRO A 31 -1.34 2.37 2.03
CA PRO A 31 -2.78 2.29 2.29
C PRO A 31 -3.65 2.81 1.13
N TYR A 32 -3.05 3.14 -0.02
CA TYR A 32 -3.74 3.70 -1.19
C TYR A 32 -3.28 3.05 -2.51
N GLY A 33 -4.25 2.79 -3.37
CA GLY A 33 -4.06 2.25 -4.71
C GLY A 33 -3.67 3.30 -5.75
N PRO A 34 -3.65 2.94 -7.03
CA PRO A 34 -3.80 1.58 -7.56
C PRO A 34 -2.57 0.71 -7.25
N TYR A 35 -2.80 -0.60 -7.10
CA TYR A 35 -1.75 -1.62 -6.99
C TYR A 35 -1.57 -2.35 -8.32
N ALA A 36 -0.56 -3.22 -8.42
CA ALA A 36 -0.37 -4.11 -9.56
C ALA A 36 -0.99 -5.51 -9.35
N ASP A 37 -1.76 -5.65 -8.27
CA ASP A 37 -2.39 -6.86 -7.78
C ASP A 37 -3.89 -6.59 -7.50
N ASP A 38 -4.64 -7.67 -7.27
CA ASP A 38 -6.08 -7.65 -7.04
C ASP A 38 -6.46 -7.69 -5.55
N PHE A 39 -5.53 -7.44 -4.62
CA PHE A 39 -5.82 -7.46 -3.19
C PHE A 39 -6.54 -6.19 -2.72
N SER A 40 -7.29 -6.32 -1.63
CA SER A 40 -8.10 -5.20 -1.12
C SER A 40 -7.27 -4.13 -0.41
N LEU A 41 -7.70 -2.87 -0.50
CA LEU A 41 -7.10 -1.75 0.25
C LEU A 41 -7.02 -2.01 1.76
N GLN A 42 -8.02 -2.71 2.32
CA GLN A 42 -8.01 -3.07 3.75
C GLN A 42 -6.85 -4.04 4.06
N GLN A 43 -6.61 -5.01 3.20
CA GLN A 43 -5.50 -5.94 3.37
C GLN A 43 -4.14 -5.26 3.23
N HIS A 44 -4.00 -4.31 2.31
CA HIS A 44 -2.78 -3.49 2.22
C HIS A 44 -2.58 -2.57 3.43
N LYS A 45 -3.67 -2.13 4.08
CA LYS A 45 -3.61 -1.24 5.24
C LYS A 45 -3.33 -1.99 6.55
N TYR A 46 -3.94 -3.16 6.73
CA TYR A 46 -3.93 -3.89 8.00
C TYR A 46 -3.19 -5.24 7.93
N GLY A 47 -2.94 -5.78 6.74
CA GLY A 47 -2.49 -7.15 6.52
C GLY A 47 -3.66 -8.14 6.39
N PRO A 48 -3.38 -9.45 6.24
CA PRO A 48 -2.08 -10.11 6.24
C PRO A 48 -1.26 -9.86 4.96
N TYR A 49 0.05 -9.62 5.13
CA TYR A 49 0.96 -9.27 4.04
C TYR A 49 1.64 -10.48 3.36
N GLN A 50 1.70 -11.63 4.04
CA GLN A 50 2.24 -12.88 3.49
C GLN A 50 1.63 -13.28 2.13
N PRO A 51 0.29 -13.37 1.98
CA PRO A 51 -0.31 -13.75 0.70
C PRO A 51 0.03 -12.77 -0.44
N ILE A 52 0.19 -11.48 -0.11
CA ILE A 52 0.61 -10.47 -1.09
C ILE A 52 2.06 -10.74 -1.50
N ALA A 53 2.96 -10.92 -0.53
CA ALA A 53 4.38 -11.19 -0.81
C ALA A 53 4.58 -12.46 -1.63
N GLU A 54 3.83 -13.53 -1.34
CA GLU A 54 3.84 -14.80 -2.07
C GLU A 54 3.36 -14.62 -3.51
N TYR A 55 2.22 -13.94 -3.73
CA TYR A 55 1.73 -13.61 -5.06
C TYR A 55 2.77 -12.88 -5.91
N TYR A 56 3.43 -11.86 -5.34
CA TYR A 56 4.47 -11.13 -6.08
C TYR A 56 5.72 -11.95 -6.35
N LYS A 57 6.06 -12.89 -5.46
CA LYS A 57 7.17 -13.82 -5.66
C LYS A 57 6.85 -14.85 -6.75
N GLU A 58 5.63 -15.33 -6.85
CA GLU A 58 5.23 -16.30 -7.87
C GLU A 58 5.05 -15.66 -9.24
N VAL A 59 4.31 -14.54 -9.31
CA VAL A 59 3.94 -13.89 -10.58
C VAL A 59 5.10 -13.08 -11.15
N TYR A 60 5.86 -12.39 -10.29
CA TYR A 60 6.88 -11.43 -10.73
C TYR A 60 8.30 -11.80 -10.27
N GLN A 61 8.48 -12.92 -9.57
CA GLN A 61 9.78 -13.38 -9.05
C GLN A 61 10.52 -12.30 -8.23
N MET A 62 9.76 -11.41 -7.60
CA MET A 62 10.30 -10.28 -6.85
C MET A 62 9.95 -10.37 -5.37
N THR A 63 10.90 -9.97 -4.53
CA THR A 63 10.70 -9.88 -3.09
C THR A 63 10.18 -8.49 -2.74
N LYS A 64 8.88 -8.38 -2.44
CA LYS A 64 8.27 -7.15 -1.93
C LYS A 64 8.71 -6.90 -0.48
N LYS A 65 9.04 -5.65 -0.17
CA LYS A 65 9.25 -5.19 1.20
C LYS A 65 7.94 -4.73 1.81
N LYS A 66 7.82 -4.94 3.13
CA LYS A 66 6.72 -4.41 3.94
C LYS A 66 6.81 -2.89 3.97
#